data_AF-A0A0F9PCN3-F1
#
_entry.id   AF-A0A0F9PCN3-F1
#
_cell.length_a   1.000
_cell.length_b   1.000
_cell.length_c   1.000
_cell.angle_alpha   90.00
_cell.angle_beta   90.00
_cell.angle_gamma   90.00
#
_symmetry.space_group_name_H-M   'P 1'
#
loop_
_entity.id
_entity.type
_entity.pdbx_description
1 polymer ?
#
loop_
_entity_poly.entity_id
_entity_poly.type
_entity_poly.pdbx_seq_one_letter_code
_entity_poly.pdbx_strand_id
1 'polypeptide(L)'
;MEIVEIIENYTAKLRDFKVKEAELNRLRDKHERLMEKYREAGYKLKYPHWIENYLTPLAKELIKHFPDADFDTMGPFGMDCETTISIHGEDGTLLAFLEFIPGNLDVGELFLRDYTIDNGLFSKGTIAEMNGANHPSIPIPQDATIEWFMEKIKYFQGTTKAWTSSKLA
;
A
#
# COMPACT_ATOMS: atom_id res chain seq x y z
N MET A 1 20.59 64.85 -6.02
CA MET A 1 19.44 64.21 -6.68
C MET A 1 19.51 62.68 -6.57
N GLU A 2 20.70 62.07 -6.69
CA GLU A 2 20.93 60.61 -6.53
C GLU A 2 20.51 59.98 -5.18
N ILE A 3 20.70 60.68 -4.05
CA ILE A 3 20.44 60.07 -2.73
C ILE A 3 18.95 59.80 -2.49
N VAL A 4 18.07 60.66 -3.00
CA VAL A 4 16.61 60.51 -2.82
C VAL A 4 16.11 59.31 -3.61
N GLU A 5 16.59 59.15 -4.84
CA GLU A 5 16.22 58.03 -5.73
C GLU A 5 16.72 56.67 -5.19
N ILE A 6 17.90 56.65 -4.56
CA ILE A 6 18.42 55.47 -3.86
C ILE A 6 17.51 55.11 -2.67
N ILE A 7 17.12 56.08 -1.85
CA ILE A 7 16.23 55.85 -0.69
C ILE A 7 14.87 55.33 -1.15
N GLU A 8 14.28 55.93 -2.18
CA GLU A 8 12.98 55.50 -2.72
C GLU A 8 13.03 54.07 -3.25
N ASN A 9 14.06 53.71 -4.02
CA ASN A 9 14.25 52.37 -4.55
C ASN A 9 14.46 51.34 -3.43
N TYR A 10 15.24 51.67 -2.40
CA TYR A 10 15.43 50.79 -1.25
C TYR A 10 14.13 50.59 -0.45
N THR A 11 13.34 51.65 -0.30
CA THR A 11 12.05 51.60 0.40
C THR A 11 11.02 50.76 -0.36
N ALA A 12 11.02 50.85 -1.69
CA ALA A 12 10.18 50.02 -2.56
C ALA A 12 10.54 48.53 -2.46
N LYS A 13 11.84 48.20 -2.49
CA LYS A 13 12.32 46.82 -2.32
C LYS A 13 11.97 46.26 -0.94
N LEU A 14 12.09 47.06 0.12
CA LEU A 14 11.70 46.65 1.48
C LEU A 14 10.20 46.40 1.60
N ARG A 15 9.35 47.16 0.91
CA ARG A 15 7.89 46.89 0.88
C ARG A 15 7.58 45.59 0.15
N ASP A 16 8.16 45.37 -1.03
CA ASP A 16 7.95 44.14 -1.80
C ASP A 16 8.40 42.90 -1.03
N PHE A 17 9.54 42.99 -0.34
CA PHE A 17 10.04 41.91 0.51
C PHE A 17 9.05 41.56 1.64
N LYS A 18 8.51 42.57 2.34
CA LYS A 18 7.53 42.35 3.41
C LYS A 18 6.22 41.74 2.92
N VAL A 19 5.77 42.10 1.72
CA VAL A 19 4.57 41.51 1.10
C VAL A 19 4.81 40.02 0.81
N LYS A 20 5.96 39.69 0.20
CA LYS A 20 6.35 38.31 -0.09
C LYS A 20 6.50 37.47 1.18
N GLU A 21 7.09 38.03 2.22
CA GLU A 21 7.24 37.37 3.52
C GLU A 21 5.87 37.05 4.15
N ALA A 22 4.93 37.98 4.09
CA ALA A 22 3.57 37.77 4.59
C ALA A 22 2.82 36.69 3.79
N GLU A 23 3.01 36.65 2.47
CA GLU A 23 2.43 35.62 1.60
C GLU A 23 3.02 34.23 1.89
N LEU A 24 4.34 34.16 2.08
CA LEU A 24 5.03 32.91 2.40
C LEU A 24 4.58 32.34 3.75
N ASN A 25 4.42 33.20 4.76
CA ASN A 25 3.89 32.80 6.07
C ASN A 25 2.45 32.30 5.97
N ARG A 26 1.58 32.95 5.17
CA ARG A 26 0.21 32.46 4.94
C ARG A 26 0.17 31.10 4.26
N LEU A 27 1.05 30.86 3.29
CA LEU A 27 1.15 29.56 2.63
C LEU A 27 1.64 28.48 3.60
N ARG A 28 2.62 28.80 4.46
CA ARG A 28 3.12 27.89 5.49
C ARG A 28 2.03 27.53 6.49
N ASP A 29 1.30 28.50 7.01
CA ASP A 29 0.20 28.28 7.96
C ASP A 29 -0.93 27.44 7.34
N LYS A 30 -1.23 27.66 6.05
CA LYS A 30 -2.22 26.86 5.31
C LYS A 30 -1.74 25.41 5.15
N HIS A 31 -0.46 25.21 4.88
CA HIS A 31 0.13 23.89 4.75
C HIS A 31 0.11 23.13 6.09
N GLU A 32 0.53 23.77 7.20
CA GLU A 32 0.49 23.17 8.53
C GLU A 32 -0.93 22.75 8.94
N ARG A 33 -1.94 23.59 8.67
CA ARG A 33 -3.35 23.24 8.95
C ARG A 33 -3.86 22.07 8.12
N LEU A 34 -3.43 21.95 6.87
CA LEU A 34 -3.79 20.81 6.03
C LEU A 34 -3.13 19.53 6.56
N MET A 35 -1.85 19.60 6.91
CA MET A 35 -1.12 18.46 7.48
C MET A 35 -1.73 17.99 8.79
N GLU A 36 -2.12 18.89 9.68
CA GLU A 36 -2.79 18.53 10.93
C GLU A 36 -4.15 17.87 10.68
N LYS A 37 -4.93 18.37 9.72
CA LYS A 37 -6.20 17.75 9.31
C LYS A 37 -6.01 16.34 8.76
N TYR A 38 -4.97 16.11 7.95
CA TYR A 38 -4.65 14.77 7.44
C TYR A 38 -4.15 13.84 8.55
N ARG A 39 -3.40 14.37 9.52
CA ARG A 39 -2.91 13.62 10.67
C ARG A 39 -4.06 13.16 11.58
N GLU A 40 -4.99 14.05 11.90
CA GLU A 40 -6.18 13.72 12.70
C GLU A 40 -7.12 12.74 11.98
N ALA A 41 -7.21 12.81 10.65
CA ALA A 41 -7.94 11.83 9.85
C ALA A 41 -7.26 10.44 9.88
N GLY A 42 -5.93 10.40 9.84
CA GLY A 42 -5.15 9.16 9.94
C GLY A 42 -5.29 8.47 11.30
N TYR A 43 -5.38 9.22 12.41
CA TYR A 43 -5.55 8.68 13.76
C TYR A 43 -6.93 8.06 14.05
N LYS A 44 -7.94 8.28 13.20
CA LYS A 44 -9.31 7.78 13.39
C LYS A 44 -9.59 6.45 12.67
N LEU A 45 -8.61 5.88 11.97
CA LEU A 45 -8.81 4.66 11.19
C LEU A 45 -8.59 3.41 12.04
N LYS A 46 -9.55 2.49 11.95
CA LYS A 46 -9.66 1.25 12.72
C LYS A 46 -8.64 0.18 12.29
N TYR A 47 -7.93 0.44 11.19
CA TYR A 47 -6.84 -0.35 10.62
C TYR A 47 -5.72 0.59 10.11
N PRO A 48 -4.49 0.09 9.90
CA PRO A 48 -3.46 0.83 9.19
C PRO A 48 -3.99 1.37 7.85
N HIS A 49 -3.83 2.68 7.63
CA HIS A 49 -4.35 3.40 6.45
C HIS A 49 -4.06 2.72 5.10
N TRP A 50 -2.94 2.01 4.99
CA TRP A 50 -2.54 1.35 3.74
C TRP A 50 -3.39 0.10 3.42
N ILE A 51 -3.92 -0.59 4.42
CA ILE A 51 -4.80 -1.75 4.20
C ILE A 51 -6.09 -1.30 3.52
N GLU A 52 -6.75 -0.28 4.07
CA GLU A 52 -8.01 0.23 3.53
C GLU A 52 -7.85 0.91 2.16
N ASN A 53 -6.72 1.59 1.91
CA ASN A 53 -6.52 2.37 0.69
C ASN A 53 -5.86 1.60 -0.46
N TYR A 54 -5.08 0.54 -0.18
CA TYR A 54 -4.39 -0.23 -1.20
C TYR A 54 -4.91 -1.67 -1.29
N LEU A 55 -4.93 -2.40 -0.18
CA LEU A 55 -5.27 -3.82 -0.20
C LEU A 55 -6.76 -4.07 -0.42
N THR A 56 -7.64 -3.33 0.25
CA THR A 56 -9.09 -3.53 0.10
C THR A 56 -9.57 -3.25 -1.34
N PRO A 57 -9.15 -2.17 -2.03
CA PRO A 57 -9.48 -1.98 -3.44
C PRO A 57 -8.92 -3.08 -4.34
N LEU A 58 -7.68 -3.52 -4.09
CA LEU A 58 -7.08 -4.62 -4.84
C LEU A 58 -7.87 -5.93 -4.65
N ALA A 59 -8.27 -6.26 -3.43
CA ALA A 59 -9.08 -7.45 -3.13
C ALA A 59 -10.42 -7.42 -3.87
N LYS A 60 -11.06 -6.25 -3.96
CA LYS A 60 -12.30 -6.04 -4.74
C LYS A 60 -12.13 -6.22 -6.23
N GLU A 61 -10.95 -5.96 -6.79
CA GLU A 61 -10.66 -6.26 -8.19
C GLU A 61 -10.35 -7.74 -8.39
N LEU A 62 -9.54 -8.34 -7.51
CA LEU A 62 -9.19 -9.76 -7.55
C LEU A 62 -10.42 -10.65 -7.46
N ILE A 63 -11.36 -10.36 -6.57
CA ILE A 63 -12.56 -11.19 -6.35
C ILE A 63 -13.44 -11.31 -7.61
N LYS A 64 -13.34 -10.39 -8.58
CA LYS A 64 -14.05 -10.49 -9.87
C LYS A 64 -13.61 -11.71 -10.69
N HIS A 65 -12.40 -12.21 -10.42
CA HIS A 65 -11.87 -13.45 -11.00
C HIS A 65 -12.28 -14.69 -10.21
N PHE A 66 -13.07 -14.52 -9.13
CA PHE A 66 -13.59 -15.57 -8.28
C PHE A 66 -15.13 -15.44 -8.08
N PRO A 67 -16.00 -15.70 -9.10
CA PRO A 67 -17.42 -15.92 -8.88
C PRO A 67 -17.73 -16.80 -7.67
N ASP A 68 -18.78 -16.39 -6.95
CA ASP A 68 -19.31 -17.09 -5.78
C ASP A 68 -18.29 -17.24 -4.64
N ALA A 69 -17.32 -16.32 -4.58
CA ALA A 69 -16.37 -16.20 -3.49
C ALA A 69 -16.54 -14.86 -2.76
N ASP A 70 -16.09 -14.83 -1.50
CA ASP A 70 -15.90 -13.62 -0.71
C ASP A 70 -14.41 -13.41 -0.44
N PHE A 71 -14.01 -12.20 -0.06
CA PHE A 71 -12.64 -11.92 0.36
C PHE A 71 -12.61 -11.37 1.79
N ASP A 72 -11.50 -11.63 2.46
CA ASP A 72 -11.14 -10.98 3.71
C ASP A 72 -9.72 -10.43 3.62
N THR A 73 -9.46 -9.34 4.34
CA THR A 73 -8.12 -8.78 4.50
C THR A 73 -7.73 -8.85 5.96
N MET A 74 -6.86 -9.81 6.29
CA MET A 74 -6.42 -10.10 7.65
C MET A 74 -5.02 -9.55 7.87
N GLY A 75 -4.80 -8.82 8.97
CA GLY A 75 -3.48 -8.30 9.30
C GLY A 75 -3.52 -6.97 10.06
N PRO A 76 -2.35 -6.43 10.41
CA PRO A 76 -1.02 -7.04 10.26
C PRO A 76 -0.74 -8.09 11.34
N PHE A 77 -0.15 -9.23 10.97
CA PHE A 77 0.21 -10.33 11.89
C PHE A 77 1.60 -10.92 11.55
N GLY A 78 2.12 -11.79 12.41
CA GLY A 78 3.37 -12.52 12.18
C GLY A 78 4.65 -11.71 12.37
N MET A 79 5.79 -12.30 11.97
CA MET A 79 7.11 -11.71 12.20
C MET A 79 7.42 -10.56 11.25
N ASP A 80 6.87 -10.57 10.04
CA ASP A 80 7.14 -9.57 9.01
C ASP A 80 6.01 -8.52 8.93
N CYS A 81 5.11 -8.49 9.92
CA CYS A 81 3.91 -7.65 9.94
C CYS A 81 3.04 -7.84 8.67
N GLU A 82 2.98 -9.06 8.17
CA GLU A 82 2.26 -9.39 6.95
C GLU A 82 0.76 -9.12 7.04
N THR A 83 0.19 -8.70 5.93
CA THR A 83 -1.27 -8.61 5.73
C THR A 83 -1.68 -9.44 4.54
N THR A 84 -2.72 -10.22 4.71
CA THR A 84 -3.14 -11.24 3.76
C THR A 84 -4.49 -10.88 3.16
N ILE A 85 -4.57 -10.85 1.84
CA ILE A 85 -5.84 -10.92 1.11
C ILE A 85 -6.16 -12.40 0.94
N SER A 86 -7.24 -12.86 1.55
CA SER A 86 -7.70 -14.24 1.52
C SER A 86 -9.02 -14.35 0.79
N ILE A 87 -9.15 -15.29 -0.14
CA ILE A 87 -10.35 -15.50 -0.96
C ILE A 87 -11.00 -16.82 -0.51
N HIS A 88 -12.26 -16.77 -0.12
CA HIS A 88 -13.02 -17.89 0.42
C HIS A 88 -14.20 -18.23 -0.47
N GLY A 89 -14.47 -19.51 -0.70
CA GLY A 89 -15.71 -19.95 -1.36
C GLY A 89 -16.94 -19.73 -0.46
N GLU A 90 -18.14 -19.93 -1.01
CA GLU A 90 -19.41 -19.81 -0.25
C GLU A 90 -19.46 -20.66 1.02
N ASP A 91 -18.75 -21.80 1.04
CA ASP A 91 -18.66 -22.72 2.18
C ASP A 91 -17.61 -22.29 3.23
N GLY A 92 -16.94 -21.16 3.02
CA GLY A 92 -15.85 -20.66 3.84
C GLY A 92 -14.49 -21.31 3.55
N THR A 93 -14.39 -22.19 2.54
CA THR A 93 -13.11 -22.81 2.17
C THR A 93 -12.16 -21.77 1.58
N LEU A 94 -10.95 -21.69 2.12
CA LEU A 94 -9.89 -20.84 1.57
C LEU A 94 -9.47 -21.34 0.17
N LEU A 95 -9.76 -20.55 -0.85
CA LEU A 95 -9.45 -20.87 -2.25
C LEU A 95 -8.05 -20.41 -2.62
N ALA A 96 -7.71 -19.18 -2.26
CA ALA A 96 -6.48 -18.54 -2.67
C ALA A 96 -6.10 -17.40 -1.73
N PHE A 97 -4.83 -16.99 -1.74
CA PHE A 97 -4.39 -15.81 -0.99
C PHE A 97 -3.17 -15.11 -1.60
N LEU A 98 -3.03 -13.83 -1.24
CA LEU A 98 -1.83 -13.00 -1.43
C LEU A 98 -1.41 -12.45 -0.08
N GLU A 99 -0.10 -12.34 0.13
CA GLU A 99 0.46 -11.82 1.37
C GLU A 99 1.39 -10.65 1.08
N PHE A 100 1.15 -9.55 1.80
CA PHE A 100 1.80 -8.27 1.63
C PHE A 100 2.61 -7.92 2.86
N ILE A 101 3.83 -7.44 2.64
CA ILE A 101 4.76 -7.08 3.70
C ILE A 101 5.02 -5.58 3.60
N PRO A 102 4.79 -4.81 4.68
CA PRO A 102 5.05 -3.38 4.66
C PRO A 102 6.55 -3.10 4.59
N GLY A 103 6.93 -2.22 3.66
CA GLY A 103 8.26 -1.60 3.61
C GLY A 103 8.27 -0.26 4.35
N ASN A 104 8.86 0.75 3.71
CA ASN A 104 8.67 2.14 4.15
C ASN A 104 7.29 2.68 3.75
N LEU A 105 6.34 2.59 4.67
CA LEU A 105 4.96 3.07 4.47
C LEU A 105 4.85 4.60 4.30
N ASP A 106 5.82 5.39 4.77
CA ASP A 106 5.82 6.85 4.56
C ASP A 106 5.96 7.22 3.07
N VAL A 107 6.55 6.32 2.28
CA VAL A 107 6.66 6.45 0.81
C VAL A 107 5.78 5.44 0.07
N GLY A 108 4.88 4.76 0.79
CA GLY A 108 3.93 3.79 0.22
C GLY A 108 4.57 2.49 -0.27
N GLU A 109 5.72 2.10 0.27
CA GLU A 109 6.42 0.89 -0.15
C GLU A 109 5.74 -0.36 0.45
N LEU A 110 5.35 -1.28 -0.44
CA LEU A 110 4.78 -2.59 -0.13
C LEU A 110 5.49 -3.66 -0.95
N PHE A 111 5.72 -4.80 -0.32
CA PHE A 111 6.26 -5.99 -0.95
C PHE A 111 5.20 -7.08 -1.00
N LEU A 112 5.30 -7.96 -1.99
CA LEU A 112 4.50 -9.17 -2.08
C LEU A 112 5.36 -10.38 -1.73
N ARG A 113 4.86 -11.30 -0.90
CA ARG A 113 5.54 -12.59 -0.68
C ARG A 113 5.29 -13.50 -1.89
N ASP A 114 6.36 -13.86 -2.61
CA ASP A 114 6.27 -14.68 -3.81
C ASP A 114 6.29 -16.17 -3.47
N TYR A 115 5.10 -16.74 -3.30
CA TYR A 115 4.93 -18.15 -3.04
C TYR A 115 5.18 -19.07 -4.25
N THR A 116 5.46 -18.52 -5.44
CA THR A 116 5.83 -19.32 -6.62
C THR A 116 7.27 -19.83 -6.53
N ILE A 117 8.08 -19.25 -5.64
CA ILE A 117 9.48 -19.61 -5.41
C ILE A 117 9.64 -20.05 -3.95
N ASP A 118 10.26 -21.20 -3.73
CA ASP A 118 10.73 -21.66 -2.42
C ASP A 118 12.25 -21.81 -2.48
N ASN A 119 12.96 -21.03 -1.69
CA ASN A 119 14.42 -21.03 -1.65
C ASN A 119 15.02 -22.06 -0.67
N GLY A 120 14.18 -22.69 0.17
CA GLY A 120 14.60 -23.69 1.15
C GLY A 120 15.62 -23.20 2.18
N LEU A 121 15.69 -21.89 2.47
CA LEU A 121 16.68 -21.32 3.41
C LEU A 121 16.52 -21.87 4.83
N PHE A 122 15.29 -22.15 5.24
CA PHE A 122 14.93 -22.62 6.58
C PHE A 122 14.32 -24.03 6.50
N SER A 123 14.70 -24.87 7.45
CA SER A 123 14.19 -26.25 7.55
C SER A 123 12.71 -26.29 7.93
N LYS A 124 12.01 -27.35 7.49
CA LYS A 124 10.59 -27.57 7.81
C LYS A 124 10.34 -27.61 9.31
N GLY A 125 9.24 -26.99 9.75
CA GLY A 125 8.82 -26.94 11.14
C GLY A 125 9.56 -25.89 11.99
N THR A 126 10.44 -25.10 11.38
CA THR A 126 11.01 -23.92 12.04
C THR A 126 10.00 -22.78 12.03
N ILE A 127 10.06 -21.89 13.03
CA ILE A 127 9.20 -20.70 13.08
C ILE A 127 9.37 -19.86 11.81
N ALA A 128 10.61 -19.73 11.30
CA ALA A 128 10.89 -19.01 10.07
C ALA A 128 10.18 -19.63 8.86
N GLU A 129 10.26 -20.94 8.68
CA GLU A 129 9.54 -21.63 7.59
C GLU A 129 8.02 -21.48 7.72
N MET A 130 7.48 -21.60 8.94
CA MET A 130 6.04 -21.42 9.20
C MET A 130 5.53 -20.00 8.92
N ASN A 131 6.38 -18.98 9.02
CA ASN A 131 6.06 -17.59 8.67
C ASN A 131 6.47 -17.26 7.21
N GLY A 132 6.68 -18.28 6.37
CA GLY A 132 6.91 -18.08 4.94
C GLY A 132 8.28 -17.51 4.58
N ALA A 133 9.28 -17.52 5.48
CA ALA A 133 10.62 -16.95 5.22
C ALA A 133 11.40 -17.67 4.10
N ASN A 134 10.92 -18.84 3.66
CA ASN A 134 11.43 -19.54 2.48
C ASN A 134 10.94 -18.94 1.15
N HIS A 135 9.98 -18.03 1.20
CA HIS A 135 9.43 -17.34 0.03
C HIS A 135 9.91 -15.89 0.01
N PRO A 136 10.52 -15.44 -1.10
CA PRO A 136 11.10 -14.11 -1.16
C PRO A 136 10.01 -13.03 -1.18
N SER A 137 10.28 -11.93 -0.50
CA SER A 137 9.52 -10.69 -0.64
C SER A 137 9.99 -9.95 -1.89
N ILE A 138 9.09 -9.70 -2.84
CA ILE A 138 9.40 -9.01 -4.10
C ILE A 138 8.72 -7.63 -4.12
N PRO A 139 9.38 -6.61 -4.70
CA PRO A 139 8.75 -5.31 -4.87
C PRO A 139 7.58 -5.43 -5.85
N ILE A 140 6.49 -4.71 -5.57
CA ILE A 140 5.36 -4.61 -6.50
C ILE A 140 5.73 -3.60 -7.60
N PRO A 141 5.73 -3.99 -8.88
CA PRO A 141 5.98 -3.07 -9.98
C PRO A 141 4.99 -1.88 -9.98
N GLN A 142 5.44 -0.70 -10.39
CA GLN A 142 4.57 0.48 -10.46
C GLN A 142 3.43 0.33 -11.48
N ASP A 143 3.63 -0.53 -12.48
CA ASP A 143 2.70 -0.88 -13.53
C ASP A 143 2.04 -2.26 -13.31
N ALA A 144 2.09 -2.80 -12.07
CA ALA A 144 1.48 -4.07 -11.74
C ALA A 144 -0.01 -4.09 -12.08
N THR A 145 -0.41 -5.06 -12.91
CA THR A 145 -1.81 -5.28 -13.30
C THR A 145 -2.46 -6.36 -12.44
N ILE A 146 -3.78 -6.53 -12.55
CA ILE A 146 -4.48 -7.61 -11.86
C ILE A 146 -3.95 -8.97 -12.30
N GLU A 147 -3.61 -9.14 -13.58
CA GLU A 147 -3.02 -10.37 -14.11
C GLU A 147 -1.69 -10.69 -13.43
N TRP A 148 -0.85 -9.69 -13.17
CA TRP A 148 0.40 -9.88 -12.44
C TRP A 148 0.15 -10.42 -11.02
N PHE A 149 -0.85 -9.88 -10.32
CA PHE A 149 -1.24 -10.41 -9.01
C PHE A 149 -1.83 -11.82 -9.10
N MET A 150 -2.62 -12.10 -10.13
CA MET A 150 -3.18 -13.44 -10.39
C MET A 150 -2.09 -14.48 -10.71
N GLU A 151 -0.98 -14.08 -11.34
CA GLU A 151 0.19 -14.97 -11.53
C GLU A 151 0.91 -15.30 -10.22
N LYS A 152 0.80 -14.42 -9.22
CA LYS A 152 1.47 -14.56 -7.91
C LYS A 152 0.56 -15.11 -6.81
N ILE A 153 -0.73 -15.29 -7.09
CA ILE A 153 -1.68 -15.78 -6.10
C ILE A 153 -1.41 -17.25 -5.76
N LYS A 154 -1.41 -17.56 -4.46
CA LYS A 154 -1.25 -18.94 -3.99
C LYS A 154 -2.62 -19.60 -3.88
N TYR A 155 -2.83 -20.66 -4.64
CA TYR A 155 -4.02 -21.49 -4.57
C TYR A 155 -3.86 -22.62 -3.55
N PHE A 156 -4.90 -22.92 -2.78
CA PHE A 156 -4.93 -24.07 -1.89
C PHE A 156 -5.29 -25.37 -2.64
N GLN A 157 -4.67 -26.49 -2.27
CA GLN A 157 -4.85 -27.76 -2.98
C GLN A 157 -6.31 -28.27 -2.91
N GLY A 158 -6.89 -28.61 -4.07
CA GLY A 158 -8.27 -29.10 -4.21
C GLY A 158 -9.18 -28.18 -5.03
N THR A 159 -8.81 -26.91 -5.22
CA THR A 159 -9.64 -25.89 -5.88
C THR A 159 -9.27 -25.64 -7.35
N THR A 160 -8.07 -26.05 -7.77
CA THR A 160 -7.53 -25.76 -9.11
C THR A 160 -8.19 -26.53 -10.25
N LYS A 161 -8.78 -27.71 -10.03
CA LYS A 161 -9.39 -28.50 -11.13
C LYS A 161 -10.70 -27.91 -11.68
N ALA A 162 -11.37 -27.02 -10.94
CA ALA A 162 -12.65 -26.43 -11.36
C ALA A 162 -12.52 -25.07 -12.07
N TRP A 163 -11.39 -24.37 -11.89
CA TRP A 163 -11.31 -22.93 -12.19
C TRP A 163 -10.61 -22.57 -13.49
N THR A 164 -9.50 -23.23 -13.82
CA THR A 164 -8.80 -22.97 -15.09
C THR A 164 -9.55 -23.51 -16.31
N SER A 165 -10.52 -24.41 -16.11
CA SER A 165 -11.15 -25.19 -17.17
C SER A 165 -12.46 -24.61 -17.71
N SER A 166 -13.06 -23.61 -17.06
CA SER A 166 -14.45 -23.21 -17.33
C SER A 166 -14.66 -21.83 -17.95
N LYS A 167 -13.64 -20.95 -18.05
CA LYS A 167 -13.83 -19.57 -18.55
C LYS A 167 -12.72 -18.98 -19.44
N LEU A 168 -11.81 -19.79 -19.98
CA LEU A 168 -10.90 -19.39 -21.07
C LEU A 168 -11.38 -19.88 -22.45
N ALA A 169 -12.67 -20.22 -22.59
CA ALA A 169 -13.33 -20.53 -23.86
C ALA A 169 -14.34 -19.43 -24.21
#